data_AF-A0A380N8B5-F1
#
_entry.id   AF-A0A380N8B5-F1
#
_cell.length_a   1.000
_cell.length_b   1.000
_cell.length_c   1.000
_cell.angle_alpha   90.00
_cell.angle_beta   90.00
_cell.angle_gamma   90.00
#
_symmetry.space_group_name_H-M   'P 1'
#
loop_
_entity.id
_entity.type
_entity.pdbx_description
1 polymer ?
#
loop_
_entity_poly.entity_id
_entity_poly.type
_entity_poly.pdbx_seq_one_letter_code
_entity_poly.pdbx_strand_id
1 'polypeptide(L)'
;MKTTIAGRVALATGIAALTAGLLPAAAHAADARGERKTLPVLVEFSDSAFQHPGQVKAGTPDTYFGPGEESLASFLSEVSRGQFTTVPAVPEKVVGPVRLPMAAAGCDHGRINSLTQEALAAKGLVRGEDYESLSIIFPAQKTGCAWAGLGSVPGPYTWINLYGTASGLGVLGHEFGHNLGLGHQGRAMCTDGDLVDCETNGTSSKSLMGGGGPAAGFSAPEMIRTGWLSGGEAVEVTESGTFTLRPLHGEGGGTRALDIPMGEDRLVVEYRHAAGSFDAGIEGVHAYRVPEGAYGSSSLIDLTEANSTAGNDAPADADAVTSLTDKAGKVSVAVVAAADGKAEIEVAVNGDTLTSGGGAAKEEARRPAAPDPEHTGTEKDAGDGLPGGVKADSAGREPADGPASGSAADLAATGGDASVLPLAAGGAVLVAAGAGALVVLRRRKRA
;
A
#
# COMPACT_ATOMS: atom_id res chain seq x y z
N MET A 1 -92.91 39.15 -11.67
CA MET A 1 -92.45 39.20 -13.09
C MET A 1 -91.20 38.32 -13.17
N LYS A 2 -91.22 37.10 -13.72
CA LYS A 2 -90.95 36.76 -15.15
C LYS A 2 -89.78 37.63 -15.67
N THR A 3 -88.55 37.17 -15.95
CA THR A 3 -88.04 36.02 -16.75
C THR A 3 -86.50 35.97 -16.56
N THR A 4 -85.89 34.86 -16.11
CA THR A 4 -85.02 33.90 -16.85
C THR A 4 -83.95 34.48 -17.81
N ILE A 5 -82.66 34.11 -17.63
CA ILE A 5 -81.82 33.21 -18.46
C ILE A 5 -80.29 33.49 -18.28
N ALA A 6 -79.56 32.40 -18.03
CA ALA A 6 -78.15 32.09 -18.33
C ALA A 6 -76.98 32.81 -17.63
N GLY A 7 -76.24 32.02 -16.83
CA GLY A 7 -74.84 32.24 -16.48
C GLY A 7 -74.31 30.99 -15.76
N ARG A 8 -73.59 30.14 -16.49
CA ARG A 8 -73.24 28.76 -16.11
C ARG A 8 -72.23 28.69 -14.96
N VAL A 9 -72.49 27.73 -14.07
CA VAL A 9 -71.53 27.11 -13.15
C VAL A 9 -70.45 26.40 -13.97
N ALA A 10 -69.17 26.73 -13.73
CA ALA A 10 -68.05 25.89 -14.12
C ALA A 10 -67.36 25.40 -12.83
N LEU A 11 -67.49 24.10 -12.60
CA LEU A 11 -66.83 23.35 -11.54
C LEU A 11 -65.30 23.48 -11.68
N ALA A 12 -64.64 23.70 -10.55
CA ALA A 12 -63.21 23.54 -10.41
C ALA A 12 -62.84 22.06 -10.56
N THR A 13 -62.29 21.67 -11.71
CA THR A 13 -61.49 20.45 -11.86
C THR A 13 -60.03 20.80 -11.62
N GLY A 14 -59.63 20.80 -10.35
CA GLY A 14 -58.23 20.76 -9.98
C GLY A 14 -57.65 19.40 -10.35
N ILE A 15 -56.91 19.33 -11.45
CA ILE A 15 -56.05 18.20 -11.76
C ILE A 15 -54.87 18.30 -10.78
N ALA A 16 -54.93 17.50 -9.72
CA ALA A 16 -53.75 17.19 -8.92
C ALA A 16 -52.83 16.33 -9.80
N ALA A 17 -51.89 16.97 -10.49
CA ALA A 17 -50.77 16.28 -11.08
C ALA A 17 -49.90 15.76 -9.93
N LEU A 18 -50.04 14.47 -9.60
CA LEU A 18 -49.01 13.75 -8.86
C LEU A 18 -47.76 13.74 -9.74
N THR A 19 -46.89 14.73 -9.56
CA THR A 19 -45.49 14.57 -9.92
C THR A 19 -44.91 13.57 -8.94
N ALA A 20 -45.04 12.29 -9.26
CA ALA A 20 -44.13 11.28 -8.74
C ALA A 20 -42.74 11.75 -9.17
N GLY A 21 -42.02 12.36 -8.22
CA GLY A 21 -40.62 12.65 -8.40
C GLY A 21 -39.92 11.33 -8.63
N LEU A 22 -39.66 11.03 -9.89
CA LEU A 22 -38.56 10.16 -10.26
C LEU A 22 -37.32 10.86 -9.71
N LEU A 23 -36.94 10.49 -8.49
CA LEU A 23 -35.56 10.63 -8.07
C LEU A 23 -34.75 10.03 -9.23
N PRO A 24 -33.78 10.74 -9.81
CA PRO A 24 -32.83 10.06 -10.66
C PRO A 24 -32.26 8.97 -9.76
N ALA A 25 -32.58 7.72 -10.05
CA ALA A 25 -31.77 6.62 -9.57
C ALA A 25 -30.36 7.05 -9.95
N ALA A 26 -29.52 7.31 -8.95
CA ALA A 26 -28.10 7.39 -9.17
C ALA A 26 -27.77 6.04 -9.81
N ALA A 27 -27.72 6.03 -11.14
CA ALA A 27 -26.98 5.02 -11.85
C ALA A 27 -25.62 5.11 -11.16
N HIS A 28 -25.32 4.13 -10.31
CA HIS A 28 -23.94 3.81 -10.00
C HIS A 28 -23.31 3.76 -11.38
N ALA A 29 -22.53 4.79 -11.71
CA ALA A 29 -21.54 4.64 -12.75
C ALA A 29 -20.84 3.35 -12.33
N ALA A 30 -21.00 2.28 -13.12
CA ALA A 30 -20.22 1.09 -12.92
C ALA A 30 -18.79 1.60 -12.74
N ASP A 31 -18.24 1.46 -11.52
CA ASP A 31 -17.04 2.18 -11.10
C ASP A 31 -16.02 2.06 -12.21
N ALA A 32 -15.71 3.20 -12.85
CA ALA A 32 -14.73 3.19 -13.91
C ALA A 32 -13.42 2.78 -13.25
N ARG A 33 -12.98 1.55 -13.52
CA ARG A 33 -11.69 1.01 -13.07
C ARG A 33 -10.63 2.09 -13.25
N GLY A 34 -9.98 2.47 -12.15
CA GLY A 34 -8.87 3.39 -12.18
C GLY A 34 -7.72 2.76 -12.96
N GLU A 35 -7.49 3.21 -14.19
CA GLU A 35 -6.34 2.81 -14.98
C GLU A 35 -5.23 3.84 -14.80
N ARG A 36 -4.02 3.37 -14.46
CA ARG A 36 -2.82 4.21 -14.43
C ARG A 36 -1.93 3.93 -15.63
N LYS A 37 -1.72 4.95 -16.47
CA LYS A 37 -0.78 4.89 -17.60
C LYS A 37 0.65 4.84 -17.06
N THR A 38 1.28 3.67 -17.17
CA THR A 38 2.65 3.45 -16.71
C THR A 38 3.59 3.30 -17.90
N LEU A 39 4.75 3.94 -17.80
CA LEU A 39 5.82 3.87 -18.77
C LEU A 39 7.05 3.19 -18.15
N PRO A 40 7.27 1.89 -18.43
CA PRO A 40 8.55 1.24 -18.21
C PRO A 40 9.59 1.76 -19.20
N VAL A 41 10.76 2.13 -18.69
CA VAL A 41 11.87 2.66 -19.48
C VAL A 41 13.16 1.97 -19.07
N LEU A 42 13.79 1.33 -20.06
CA LEU A 42 15.11 0.74 -19.91
C LEU A 42 16.15 1.84 -20.08
N VAL A 43 17.04 2.01 -19.11
CA VAL A 43 18.15 2.96 -19.18
C VAL A 43 19.49 2.27 -18.99
N GLU A 44 20.48 2.76 -19.72
CA GLU A 44 21.88 2.39 -19.62
C GLU A 44 22.69 3.62 -19.26
N PHE A 45 23.91 3.41 -18.78
CA PHE A 45 24.84 4.46 -18.40
C PHE A 45 25.97 4.55 -19.42
N SER A 46 26.77 5.61 -19.34
CA SER A 46 27.95 5.78 -20.19
C SER A 46 28.98 4.65 -20.05
N ASP A 47 28.99 3.96 -18.90
CA ASP A 47 29.95 2.91 -18.56
C ASP A 47 29.31 1.58 -18.14
N SER A 48 27.97 1.46 -18.18
CA SER A 48 27.23 0.25 -17.77
C SER A 48 26.02 0.02 -18.67
N ALA A 49 25.86 -1.22 -19.13
CA ALA A 49 24.78 -1.64 -20.02
C ALA A 49 24.21 -2.99 -19.54
N PHE A 50 22.99 -3.33 -19.97
CA PHE A 50 22.43 -4.64 -19.67
C PHE A 50 23.25 -5.73 -20.34
N GLN A 51 23.42 -6.88 -19.67
CA GLN A 51 24.08 -8.04 -20.28
C GLN A 51 23.24 -8.65 -21.41
N HIS A 52 21.91 -8.66 -21.25
CA HIS A 52 20.96 -9.22 -22.21
C HIS A 52 19.83 -8.23 -22.53
N PRO A 53 20.12 -7.07 -23.15
CA PRO A 53 19.15 -5.99 -23.33
C PRO A 53 17.91 -6.41 -24.14
N GLY A 54 18.07 -7.32 -25.11
CA GLY A 54 16.94 -7.86 -25.87
C GLY A 54 15.99 -8.69 -25.02
N GLN A 55 16.51 -9.49 -24.08
CA GLN A 55 15.68 -10.28 -23.17
C GLN A 55 14.97 -9.40 -22.15
N VAL A 56 15.67 -8.42 -21.58
CA VAL A 56 15.08 -7.42 -20.67
C VAL A 56 13.92 -6.70 -21.36
N LYS A 57 14.15 -6.21 -22.59
CA LYS A 57 13.12 -5.53 -23.38
C LYS A 57 11.94 -6.42 -23.73
N ALA A 58 12.18 -7.68 -24.08
CA ALA A 58 11.12 -8.61 -24.41
C ALA A 58 10.28 -9.02 -23.18
N GLY A 59 10.91 -9.19 -22.02
CA GLY A 59 10.24 -9.62 -20.78
C GLY A 59 9.56 -8.50 -20.00
N THR A 60 10.02 -7.25 -20.11
CA THR A 60 9.45 -6.12 -19.37
C THR A 60 7.93 -5.97 -19.59
N PRO A 61 7.40 -6.02 -20.83
CA PRO A 61 5.96 -5.97 -21.04
C PRO A 61 5.16 -7.05 -20.30
N ASP A 62 5.71 -8.26 -20.17
CA ASP A 62 5.03 -9.37 -19.49
C ASP A 62 5.00 -9.17 -17.97
N THR A 63 6.09 -8.67 -17.38
CA THR A 63 6.15 -8.35 -15.94
C THR A 63 5.20 -7.22 -15.56
N TYR A 64 4.95 -6.23 -16.43
CA TYR A 64 4.08 -5.10 -16.10
C TYR A 64 2.62 -5.32 -16.50
N PHE A 65 2.39 -5.86 -17.71
CA PHE A 65 1.07 -5.87 -18.35
C PHE A 65 0.67 -7.25 -18.88
N GLY A 66 1.40 -8.30 -18.51
CA GLY A 66 1.11 -9.67 -18.93
C GLY A 66 -0.24 -10.14 -18.37
N PRO A 67 -0.90 -11.10 -19.03
CA PRO A 67 -2.17 -11.64 -18.56
C PRO A 67 -2.02 -12.67 -17.42
N GLY A 68 -0.79 -13.07 -17.08
CA GLY A 68 -0.53 -14.01 -16.00
C GLY A 68 -0.61 -13.35 -14.62
N GLU A 69 -0.74 -14.18 -13.57
CA GLU A 69 -0.84 -13.75 -12.17
C GLU A 69 0.43 -13.03 -11.66
N GLU A 70 1.57 -13.29 -12.30
CA GLU A 70 2.88 -12.69 -11.98
C GLU A 70 3.09 -11.29 -12.59
N SER A 71 2.06 -10.68 -13.20
CA SER A 71 2.17 -9.32 -13.74
C SER A 71 1.66 -8.28 -12.75
N LEU A 72 2.25 -7.09 -12.79
CA LEU A 72 1.81 -5.95 -11.98
C LEU A 72 0.34 -5.59 -12.25
N ALA A 73 -0.08 -5.59 -13.51
CA ALA A 73 -1.46 -5.29 -13.88
C ALA A 73 -2.46 -6.32 -13.32
N SER A 74 -2.14 -7.62 -13.41
CA SER A 74 -2.99 -8.68 -12.86
C SER A 74 -3.07 -8.58 -11.33
N PHE A 75 -1.93 -8.44 -10.66
CA PHE A 75 -1.87 -8.27 -9.21
C PHE A 75 -2.69 -7.07 -8.73
N LEU A 76 -2.47 -5.88 -9.31
CA LEU A 76 -3.21 -4.67 -8.94
C LEU A 76 -4.70 -4.81 -9.20
N SER A 77 -5.07 -5.48 -10.29
CA SER A 77 -6.47 -5.77 -10.60
C SER A 77 -7.12 -6.65 -9.56
N GLU A 78 -6.44 -7.72 -9.12
CA GLU A 78 -7.01 -8.69 -8.20
C GLU A 78 -7.09 -8.12 -6.79
N VAL A 79 -5.98 -7.56 -6.27
CA VAL A 79 -5.91 -7.00 -4.92
C VAL A 79 -6.88 -5.83 -4.74
N SER A 80 -7.14 -5.04 -5.79
CA SER A 80 -8.12 -3.95 -5.77
C SER A 80 -9.56 -4.40 -6.07
N ARG A 81 -9.80 -5.70 -6.29
CA ARG A 81 -11.08 -6.27 -6.72
C ARG A 81 -11.65 -5.58 -7.97
N GLY A 82 -10.78 -5.30 -8.93
CA GLY A 82 -11.10 -4.70 -10.22
C GLY A 82 -11.19 -3.16 -10.21
N GLN A 83 -10.97 -2.51 -9.06
CA GLN A 83 -11.07 -1.05 -8.94
C GLN A 83 -9.87 -0.32 -9.55
N PHE A 84 -8.69 -0.96 -9.64
CA PHE A 84 -7.48 -0.32 -10.12
C PHE A 84 -6.61 -1.27 -10.97
N THR A 85 -5.86 -0.71 -11.91
CA THR A 85 -4.79 -1.41 -12.62
C THR A 85 -3.79 -0.44 -13.21
N THR A 86 -2.71 -0.98 -13.73
CA THR A 86 -1.85 -0.26 -14.67
C THR A 86 -2.09 -0.69 -16.11
N VAL A 87 -1.91 0.26 -17.04
CA VAL A 87 -1.97 0.06 -18.50
C VAL A 87 -0.74 0.70 -19.17
N PRO A 88 -0.29 0.21 -20.33
CA PRO A 88 0.88 0.75 -20.99
C PRO A 88 0.63 2.17 -21.52
N ALA A 89 1.58 3.07 -21.29
CA ALA A 89 1.53 4.44 -21.81
C ALA A 89 1.84 4.54 -23.32
N VAL A 90 2.53 3.55 -23.89
CA VAL A 90 2.91 3.50 -25.31
C VAL A 90 2.59 2.13 -25.93
N PRO A 91 2.36 2.03 -27.25
CA PRO A 91 2.01 0.76 -27.91
C PRO A 91 3.04 -0.35 -27.71
N GLU A 92 4.33 0.01 -27.67
CA GLU A 92 5.44 -0.92 -27.46
C GLU A 92 5.56 -1.39 -26.00
N LYS A 93 4.74 -0.85 -25.09
CA LYS A 93 4.70 -1.13 -23.64
C LYS A 93 5.98 -0.83 -22.85
N VAL A 94 7.10 -0.57 -23.52
CA VAL A 94 8.39 -0.23 -22.93
C VAL A 94 9.19 0.65 -23.89
N VAL A 95 9.93 1.61 -23.36
CA VAL A 95 10.87 2.45 -24.13
C VAL A 95 12.31 2.08 -23.80
N GLY A 96 13.18 2.18 -24.81
CA GLY A 96 14.63 2.03 -24.65
C GLY A 96 15.22 0.72 -25.22
N PRO A 97 16.48 0.40 -24.86
CA PRO A 97 17.33 1.13 -23.90
C PRO A 97 17.66 2.57 -24.31
N VAL A 98 17.69 3.49 -23.34
CA VAL A 98 18.15 4.87 -23.49
C VAL A 98 19.47 5.02 -22.75
N ARG A 99 20.50 5.56 -23.42
CA ARG A 99 21.80 5.80 -22.82
C ARG A 99 21.80 7.16 -22.11
N LEU A 100 21.98 7.17 -20.79
CA LEU A 100 22.13 8.39 -20.01
C LEU A 100 23.58 8.90 -20.08
N PRO A 101 23.81 10.22 -20.20
CA PRO A 101 25.14 10.82 -20.22
C PRO A 101 25.73 10.95 -18.80
N MET A 102 25.76 9.85 -18.05
CA MET A 102 26.33 9.75 -16.71
C MET A 102 26.97 8.38 -16.49
N ALA A 103 27.92 8.27 -15.57
CA ALA A 103 28.41 6.98 -15.09
C ALA A 103 27.38 6.35 -14.14
N ALA A 104 27.39 5.02 -14.01
CA ALA A 104 26.44 4.28 -13.19
C ALA A 104 26.66 4.47 -11.68
N ALA A 105 27.93 4.52 -11.26
CA ALA A 105 28.31 4.46 -9.86
C ALA A 105 27.71 5.59 -9.01
N GLY A 106 27.33 5.24 -7.78
CA GLY A 106 26.84 6.19 -6.77
C GLY A 106 25.32 6.21 -6.59
N CYS A 107 24.56 5.47 -7.41
CA CYS A 107 23.10 5.33 -7.30
C CYS A 107 22.34 6.67 -7.14
N ASP A 108 22.71 7.68 -7.92
CA ASP A 108 22.03 8.97 -7.92
C ASP A 108 20.67 8.85 -8.65
N HIS A 109 19.68 8.28 -7.96
CA HIS A 109 18.34 8.02 -8.48
C HIS A 109 17.63 9.30 -8.93
N GLY A 110 17.91 10.45 -8.28
CA GLY A 110 17.40 11.76 -8.68
C GLY A 110 17.96 12.21 -10.03
N ARG A 111 19.28 12.06 -10.24
CA ARG A 111 19.91 12.36 -11.54
C ARG A 111 19.49 11.39 -12.63
N ILE A 112 19.38 10.09 -12.31
CA ILE A 112 18.86 9.06 -13.23
C ILE A 112 17.48 9.45 -13.71
N ASN A 113 16.59 9.81 -12.78
CA ASN A 113 15.22 10.21 -13.09
C ASN A 113 15.19 11.46 -13.98
N SER A 114 15.92 12.51 -13.61
CA SER A 114 15.96 13.77 -14.36
C SER A 114 16.43 13.57 -15.80
N LEU A 115 17.54 12.83 -16.00
CA LEU A 115 18.08 12.55 -17.34
C LEU A 115 17.18 11.63 -18.17
N THR A 116 16.46 10.73 -17.50
CA THR A 116 15.48 9.85 -18.15
C THR A 116 14.30 10.66 -18.68
N GLN A 117 13.73 11.55 -17.85
CA GLN A 117 12.64 12.44 -18.27
C GLN A 117 13.06 13.37 -19.41
N GLU A 118 14.28 13.93 -19.38
CA GLU A 118 14.82 14.72 -20.49
C GLU A 118 14.89 13.91 -21.80
N ALA A 119 15.39 12.67 -21.74
CA ALA A 119 15.50 11.81 -22.91
C ALA A 119 14.13 11.34 -23.44
N LEU A 120 13.12 11.22 -22.59
CA LEU A 120 11.74 10.93 -22.97
C LEU A 120 11.06 12.14 -23.59
N ALA A 121 11.24 13.34 -23.01
CA ALA A 121 10.71 14.58 -23.57
C ALA A 121 11.27 14.85 -24.97
N ALA A 122 12.55 14.55 -25.23
CA ALA A 122 13.15 14.61 -26.56
C ALA A 122 12.51 13.64 -27.58
N LYS A 123 11.78 12.62 -27.11
CA LYS A 123 10.96 11.69 -27.92
C LYS A 123 9.49 12.09 -27.96
N GLY A 124 9.12 13.22 -27.35
CA GLY A 124 7.73 13.69 -27.25
C GLY A 124 6.90 12.97 -26.19
N LEU A 125 7.54 12.37 -25.17
CA LEU A 125 6.85 11.70 -24.05
C LEU A 125 7.01 12.53 -22.77
N VAL A 126 5.93 13.10 -22.26
CA VAL A 126 5.90 14.01 -21.11
C VAL A 126 5.01 13.44 -19.99
N ARG A 127 5.51 13.48 -18.75
CA ARG A 127 4.74 13.02 -17.57
C ARG A 127 3.53 13.93 -17.36
N GLY A 128 2.36 13.33 -17.09
CA GLY A 128 1.08 14.02 -16.93
C GLY A 128 0.32 14.25 -18.24
N GLU A 129 0.97 14.02 -19.39
CA GLU A 129 0.35 14.08 -20.72
C GLU A 129 0.27 12.68 -21.33
N ASP A 130 1.42 12.02 -21.48
CA ASP A 130 1.53 10.71 -22.15
C ASP A 130 1.51 9.54 -21.16
N TYR A 131 2.08 9.75 -19.98
CA TYR A 131 2.16 8.75 -18.91
C TYR A 131 1.99 9.40 -17.54
N GLU A 132 1.45 8.65 -16.59
CA GLU A 132 1.20 9.10 -15.22
C GLU A 132 2.27 8.56 -14.28
N SER A 133 2.71 7.32 -14.47
CA SER A 133 3.79 6.68 -13.71
C SER A 133 4.98 6.34 -14.61
N LEU A 134 6.18 6.54 -14.10
CA LEU A 134 7.44 6.25 -14.78
C LEU A 134 8.22 5.22 -13.96
N SER A 135 8.47 4.07 -14.57
CA SER A 135 9.30 3.03 -13.99
C SER A 135 10.62 2.94 -14.75
N ILE A 136 11.73 3.24 -14.08
CA ILE A 136 13.07 3.32 -14.65
C ILE A 136 13.83 2.06 -14.29
N ILE A 137 14.12 1.22 -15.27
CA ILE A 137 14.83 -0.05 -15.11
C ILE A 137 16.26 0.13 -15.61
N PHE A 138 17.26 -0.26 -14.81
CA PHE A 138 18.67 -0.06 -15.15
C PHE A 138 19.59 -1.19 -14.68
N PRO A 139 20.75 -1.40 -15.33
CA PRO A 139 21.68 -2.49 -15.00
C PRO A 139 22.36 -2.28 -13.65
N ALA A 140 22.23 -3.23 -12.73
CA ALA A 140 22.73 -3.12 -11.36
C ALA A 140 24.26 -3.27 -11.20
N GLN A 141 24.96 -3.78 -12.21
CA GLN A 141 26.35 -4.25 -12.10
C GLN A 141 27.36 -3.18 -11.65
N LYS A 142 27.05 -1.90 -11.87
CA LYS A 142 27.95 -0.78 -11.55
C LYS A 142 27.28 0.34 -10.75
N THR A 143 25.98 0.26 -10.47
CA THR A 143 25.23 1.36 -9.84
C THR A 143 25.55 1.50 -8.36
N GLY A 144 25.75 0.37 -7.68
CA GLY A 144 26.01 0.34 -6.24
C GLY A 144 24.80 0.74 -5.40
N CYS A 145 23.58 0.59 -5.93
CA CYS A 145 22.36 0.81 -5.16
C CYS A 145 22.23 -0.27 -4.06
N ALA A 146 21.87 0.14 -2.85
CA ALA A 146 21.68 -0.75 -1.70
C ALA A 146 20.33 -1.49 -1.72
N TRP A 147 19.54 -1.31 -2.78
CA TRP A 147 18.18 -1.81 -2.94
C TRP A 147 17.99 -2.45 -4.31
N ALA A 148 17.05 -3.39 -4.40
CA ALA A 148 16.63 -4.01 -5.66
C ALA A 148 15.59 -3.14 -6.41
N GLY A 149 14.76 -2.41 -5.65
CA GLY A 149 13.84 -1.40 -6.16
C GLY A 149 13.80 -0.18 -5.23
N LEU A 150 13.27 0.93 -5.74
CA LEU A 150 12.92 2.11 -4.96
C LEU A 150 11.65 2.72 -5.53
N GLY A 151 10.76 3.18 -4.66
CA GLY A 151 9.51 3.85 -5.00
C GLY A 151 9.43 5.23 -4.36
N SER A 152 8.70 6.13 -5.02
CA SER A 152 8.33 7.41 -4.42
C SER A 152 7.05 7.28 -3.58
N VAL A 153 7.00 7.93 -2.41
CA VAL A 153 5.88 7.82 -1.45
C VAL A 153 5.27 9.19 -1.12
N PRO A 154 4.02 9.46 -1.54
CA PRO A 154 3.38 8.85 -2.70
C PRO A 154 4.15 9.23 -3.97
N GLY A 155 3.90 8.49 -5.04
CA GLY A 155 4.73 8.55 -6.23
C GLY A 155 4.02 8.99 -7.49
N PRO A 156 4.86 9.27 -8.50
CA PRO A 156 4.68 8.54 -9.76
C PRO A 156 5.93 7.76 -10.21
N TYR A 157 7.01 7.74 -9.43
CA TYR A 157 8.31 7.20 -9.85
C TYR A 157 8.67 5.88 -9.17
N THR A 158 9.19 4.96 -9.97
CA THR A 158 9.76 3.67 -9.55
C THR A 158 11.13 3.49 -10.21
N TRP A 159 12.10 2.98 -9.46
CA TRP A 159 13.43 2.62 -9.94
C TRP A 159 13.67 1.14 -9.70
N ILE A 160 14.10 0.41 -10.72
CA ILE A 160 14.38 -1.02 -10.64
C ILE A 160 15.87 -1.22 -10.94
N ASN A 161 16.61 -1.59 -9.89
CA ASN A 161 18.01 -1.93 -9.94
C ASN A 161 18.16 -3.40 -10.37
N LEU A 162 18.20 -3.62 -11.68
CA LEU A 162 17.99 -4.95 -12.25
C LEU A 162 19.26 -5.81 -12.26
N TYR A 163 19.19 -6.94 -11.57
CA TYR A 163 20.09 -8.09 -11.74
C TYR A 163 19.45 -9.08 -12.74
N GLY A 164 20.23 -9.58 -13.69
CA GLY A 164 19.72 -10.51 -14.70
C GLY A 164 18.79 -9.87 -15.72
N THR A 165 17.61 -10.47 -15.93
CA THR A 165 16.69 -10.12 -17.05
C THR A 165 15.29 -9.67 -16.63
N ALA A 166 14.87 -9.88 -15.38
CA ALA A 166 13.59 -9.42 -14.82
C ALA A 166 13.66 -9.26 -13.29
N SER A 167 12.90 -8.32 -12.70
CA SER A 167 12.89 -8.02 -11.26
C SER A 167 11.88 -8.82 -10.44
N GLY A 168 10.97 -9.54 -11.11
CA GLY A 168 9.86 -10.26 -10.46
C GLY A 168 8.75 -9.34 -9.91
N LEU A 169 7.58 -9.93 -9.65
CA LEU A 169 6.42 -9.21 -9.12
C LEU A 169 6.63 -8.70 -7.69
N GLY A 170 7.40 -9.43 -6.86
CA GLY A 170 7.66 -9.04 -5.48
C GLY A 170 8.27 -7.64 -5.36
N VAL A 171 9.41 -7.41 -6.04
CA VAL A 171 10.06 -6.09 -6.04
C VAL A 171 9.19 -5.06 -6.75
N LEU A 172 8.71 -5.37 -7.96
CA LEU A 172 7.97 -4.39 -8.75
C LEU A 172 6.66 -3.96 -8.06
N GLY A 173 5.89 -4.90 -7.54
CA GLY A 173 4.64 -4.63 -6.83
C GLY A 173 4.88 -3.86 -5.53
N HIS A 174 5.97 -4.14 -4.81
CA HIS A 174 6.36 -3.40 -3.62
C HIS A 174 6.64 -1.92 -3.94
N GLU A 175 7.46 -1.63 -4.95
CA GLU A 175 7.75 -0.24 -5.33
C GLU A 175 6.52 0.49 -5.88
N PHE A 176 5.60 -0.22 -6.54
CA PHE A 176 4.32 0.34 -6.93
C PHE A 176 3.37 0.57 -5.75
N GLY A 177 3.45 -0.24 -4.69
CA GLY A 177 2.79 0.02 -3.42
C GLY A 177 3.22 1.36 -2.81
N HIS A 178 4.52 1.68 -2.85
CA HIS A 178 5.02 3.01 -2.50
C HIS A 178 4.37 4.14 -3.31
N ASN A 179 4.19 3.94 -4.61
CA ASN A 179 3.54 4.92 -5.49
C ASN A 179 2.06 5.17 -5.11
N LEU A 180 1.42 4.21 -4.43
CA LEU A 180 0.07 4.32 -3.87
C LEU A 180 0.04 4.99 -2.49
N GLY A 181 1.20 5.39 -1.95
CA GLY A 181 1.34 6.02 -0.65
C GLY A 181 1.46 5.05 0.51
N LEU A 182 1.79 3.79 0.24
CA LEU A 182 2.04 2.77 1.25
C LEU A 182 3.53 2.81 1.64
N GLY A 183 3.83 2.96 2.92
CA GLY A 183 5.16 2.75 3.49
C GLY A 183 5.44 1.27 3.73
N HIS A 184 6.62 0.95 4.25
CA HIS A 184 6.89 -0.40 4.74
C HIS A 184 5.95 -0.74 5.89
N GLN A 185 5.35 -1.93 5.85
CA GLN A 185 4.54 -2.40 6.96
C GLN A 185 5.42 -3.03 8.03
N GLY A 186 5.51 -2.33 9.15
CA GLY A 186 6.26 -2.78 10.31
C GLY A 186 5.51 -3.82 11.13
N ARG A 187 6.15 -4.24 12.21
CA ARG A 187 5.56 -5.09 13.24
C ARG A 187 5.90 -4.53 14.62
N ALA A 188 4.91 -4.56 15.49
CA ALA A 188 4.98 -4.18 16.89
C ALA A 188 4.68 -5.42 17.76
N MET A 189 5.65 -5.85 18.56
CA MET A 189 5.52 -6.99 19.46
C MET A 189 4.85 -6.53 20.76
N CYS A 190 3.66 -7.05 21.03
CA CYS A 190 2.82 -6.73 22.19
C CYS A 190 2.51 -8.02 22.98
N THR A 191 3.54 -8.71 23.47
CA THR A 191 3.45 -10.11 23.96
C THR A 191 2.49 -10.34 25.15
N ASP A 192 2.18 -9.31 25.94
CA ASP A 192 1.23 -9.39 27.04
C ASP A 192 -0.22 -9.02 26.65
N GLY A 193 -0.45 -8.72 25.37
CA GLY A 193 -1.73 -8.29 24.83
C GLY A 193 -2.13 -6.86 25.18
N ASP A 194 -1.26 -6.10 25.86
CA ASP A 194 -1.43 -4.68 26.13
C ASP A 194 -0.74 -3.83 25.05
N LEU A 195 -1.48 -2.90 24.44
CA LEU A 195 -0.99 -2.14 23.28
C LEU A 195 -0.15 -0.91 23.64
N VAL A 196 0.08 -0.65 24.93
CA VAL A 196 0.76 0.57 25.40
C VAL A 196 2.28 0.51 25.20
N ASP A 197 2.92 -0.63 25.45
CA ASP A 197 4.40 -0.76 25.50
C ASP A 197 4.93 -1.77 24.47
N CYS A 198 4.42 -1.73 23.24
CA CYS A 198 4.85 -2.63 22.18
C CYS A 198 6.23 -2.25 21.61
N GLU A 199 7.09 -3.23 21.37
CA GLU A 199 8.40 -3.03 20.76
C GLU A 199 8.32 -3.17 19.23
N THR A 200 8.79 -2.16 18.48
CA THR A 200 8.87 -2.26 17.02
C THR A 200 10.00 -3.18 16.61
N ASN A 201 9.70 -4.21 15.82
CA ASN A 201 10.66 -5.20 15.38
C ASN A 201 10.34 -5.72 13.98
N GLY A 202 11.18 -5.38 13.00
CA GLY A 202 11.15 -5.99 11.68
C GLY A 202 9.90 -5.67 10.87
N THR A 203 9.56 -6.56 9.96
CA THR A 203 8.45 -6.42 9.02
C THR A 203 7.29 -7.33 9.41
N SER A 204 6.07 -7.03 8.98
CA SER A 204 4.88 -7.85 9.33
C SER A 204 4.85 -9.22 8.66
N SER A 205 5.41 -9.34 7.46
CA SER A 205 5.20 -10.47 6.55
C SER A 205 3.73 -10.76 6.20
N LYS A 206 2.80 -9.82 6.48
CA LYS A 206 1.36 -9.94 6.21
C LYS A 206 0.85 -9.18 5.00
N SER A 207 1.72 -8.41 4.38
CA SER A 207 1.44 -7.73 3.13
C SER A 207 2.69 -7.74 2.24
N LEU A 208 2.50 -7.41 0.97
CA LEU A 208 3.60 -7.15 0.05
C LEU A 208 4.53 -6.04 0.57
N MET A 209 4.00 -5.04 1.28
CA MET A 209 4.79 -3.96 1.88
C MET A 209 5.48 -4.36 3.19
N GLY A 210 5.06 -5.46 3.80
CA GLY A 210 5.69 -6.07 4.97
C GLY A 210 6.57 -7.27 4.65
N GLY A 211 6.90 -7.52 3.38
CA GLY A 211 7.77 -8.63 2.99
C GLY A 211 7.10 -10.01 2.95
N GLY A 212 5.76 -10.09 2.93
CA GLY A 212 5.00 -11.34 2.77
C GLY A 212 4.94 -11.87 1.34
N GLY A 213 5.48 -11.11 0.37
CA GLY A 213 5.43 -11.42 -1.05
C GLY A 213 4.06 -11.17 -1.70
N PRO A 214 3.92 -11.40 -3.03
CA PRO A 214 2.69 -11.07 -3.75
C PRO A 214 1.45 -11.82 -3.27
N ALA A 215 1.61 -13.08 -2.84
CA ALA A 215 0.51 -13.91 -2.32
C ALA A 215 -0.05 -13.41 -0.98
N ALA A 216 0.63 -12.50 -0.28
CA ALA A 216 0.08 -11.86 0.91
C ALA A 216 -0.80 -10.65 0.58
N GLY A 217 -0.85 -10.20 -0.68
CA GLY A 217 -1.66 -9.06 -1.10
C GLY A 217 -1.34 -7.77 -0.33
N PHE A 218 -2.38 -6.98 -0.05
CA PHE A 218 -2.31 -5.82 0.83
C PHE A 218 -3.21 -6.02 2.04
N SER A 219 -2.76 -5.59 3.21
CA SER A 219 -3.52 -5.56 4.46
C SER A 219 -4.66 -4.54 4.42
N ALA A 220 -5.58 -4.64 5.37
CA ALA A 220 -6.71 -3.74 5.51
C ALA A 220 -6.30 -2.27 5.67
N PRO A 221 -5.32 -1.87 6.50
CA PRO A 221 -4.86 -0.47 6.52
C PRO A 221 -4.41 0.03 5.14
N GLU A 222 -3.64 -0.78 4.42
CA GLU A 222 -3.17 -0.41 3.09
C GLU A 222 -4.34 -0.30 2.09
N MET A 223 -5.32 -1.21 2.17
CA MET A 223 -6.53 -1.14 1.35
C MET A 223 -7.47 0.01 1.74
N ILE A 224 -7.49 0.44 3.00
CA ILE A 224 -8.19 1.66 3.45
C ILE A 224 -7.47 2.88 2.87
N ARG A 225 -6.13 2.92 2.93
CA ARG A 225 -5.31 4.01 2.38
C ARG A 225 -5.55 4.19 0.88
N THR A 226 -5.70 3.10 0.12
CA THR A 226 -5.96 3.16 -1.32
C THR A 226 -7.43 3.35 -1.67
N GLY A 227 -8.33 3.24 -0.71
CA GLY A 227 -9.78 3.30 -0.92
C GLY A 227 -10.35 2.04 -1.57
N TRP A 228 -9.65 0.91 -1.51
CA TRP A 228 -10.08 -0.36 -2.11
C TRP A 228 -10.98 -1.21 -1.20
N LEU A 229 -11.21 -0.80 0.05
CA LEU A 229 -12.36 -1.26 0.84
C LEU A 229 -13.50 -0.26 0.64
N SER A 230 -14.45 -0.56 -0.25
CA SER A 230 -15.51 0.36 -0.64
C SER A 230 -16.83 0.03 0.07
N GLY A 231 -17.84 0.91 0.00
CA GLY A 231 -19.22 0.56 0.37
C GLY A 231 -19.47 0.08 1.81
N GLY A 232 -18.65 0.50 2.78
CA GLY A 232 -18.76 0.06 4.18
C GLY A 232 -18.09 -1.27 4.49
N GLU A 233 -17.20 -1.76 3.61
CA GLU A 233 -16.36 -2.93 3.88
C GLU A 233 -15.33 -2.67 4.99
N ALA A 234 -14.92 -1.41 5.19
CA ALA A 234 -14.22 -0.94 6.38
C ALA A 234 -15.24 -0.22 7.29
N VAL A 235 -15.55 -0.83 8.45
CA VAL A 235 -16.51 -0.27 9.41
C VAL A 235 -15.75 0.54 10.45
N GLU A 236 -16.02 1.84 10.50
CA GLU A 236 -15.62 2.66 11.63
C GLU A 236 -16.45 2.28 12.87
N VAL A 237 -15.78 1.81 13.92
CA VAL A 237 -16.43 1.34 15.15
C VAL A 237 -16.55 2.47 16.15
N THR A 238 -17.77 2.95 16.39
CA THR A 238 -18.05 4.02 17.37
C THR A 238 -18.72 3.51 18.64
N GLU A 239 -19.25 2.29 18.62
CA GLU A 239 -19.99 1.67 19.72
C GLU A 239 -19.57 0.21 19.89
N SER A 240 -19.61 -0.27 21.13
CA SER A 240 -19.29 -1.67 21.46
C SER A 240 -20.30 -2.62 20.82
N GLY A 241 -19.84 -3.78 20.37
CA GLY A 241 -20.71 -4.77 19.73
C GLY A 241 -19.96 -5.94 19.10
N THR A 242 -20.72 -6.83 18.47
CA THR A 242 -20.18 -7.97 17.71
C THR A 242 -20.31 -7.70 16.21
N PHE A 243 -19.21 -7.90 15.50
CA PHE A 243 -19.10 -7.67 14.07
C PHE A 243 -18.69 -8.97 13.38
N THR A 244 -19.26 -9.24 12.20
CA THR A 244 -18.86 -10.39 11.38
C THR A 244 -17.98 -9.92 10.23
N LEU A 245 -16.73 -10.39 10.20
CA LEU A 245 -15.78 -10.16 9.13
C LEU A 245 -15.81 -11.29 8.11
N ARG A 246 -15.65 -10.92 6.84
CA ARG A 246 -15.36 -11.81 5.71
C ARG A 246 -13.86 -11.75 5.39
N PRO A 247 -13.32 -12.71 4.62
CA PRO A 247 -11.90 -12.72 4.25
C PRO A 247 -11.54 -11.44 3.53
N LEU A 248 -10.42 -10.79 3.87
CA LEU A 248 -10.04 -9.49 3.31
C LEU A 248 -10.05 -9.48 1.78
N HIS A 249 -9.43 -10.49 1.16
CA HIS A 249 -9.30 -10.60 -0.29
C HIS A 249 -10.45 -11.37 -0.98
N GLY A 250 -11.45 -11.85 -0.21
CA GLY A 250 -12.55 -12.66 -0.74
C GLY A 250 -13.51 -11.90 -1.67
N GLU A 251 -14.33 -12.63 -2.43
CA GLU A 251 -15.39 -12.03 -3.25
C GLU A 251 -16.65 -11.64 -2.44
N GLY A 252 -17.54 -10.86 -3.08
CA GLY A 252 -18.82 -10.42 -2.53
C GLY A 252 -18.72 -9.14 -1.70
N GLY A 253 -19.83 -8.73 -1.07
CA GLY A 253 -19.88 -7.59 -0.16
C GLY A 253 -19.94 -8.01 1.31
N GLY A 254 -19.79 -7.03 2.22
CA GLY A 254 -19.87 -7.20 3.67
C GLY A 254 -18.61 -6.69 4.37
N THR A 255 -18.64 -6.60 5.70
CA THR A 255 -17.50 -6.09 6.48
C THR A 255 -16.26 -6.97 6.33
N ARG A 256 -15.11 -6.35 6.12
CA ARG A 256 -13.78 -6.99 5.96
C ARG A 256 -12.76 -6.44 6.93
N ALA A 257 -12.94 -5.18 7.32
CA ALA A 257 -12.10 -4.52 8.30
C ALA A 257 -12.95 -3.77 9.34
N LEU A 258 -12.49 -3.79 10.58
CA LEU A 258 -12.94 -2.87 11.63
C LEU A 258 -11.87 -1.81 11.80
N ASP A 259 -12.27 -0.56 11.84
CA ASP A 259 -11.41 0.59 12.08
C ASP A 259 -11.85 1.26 13.39
N ILE A 260 -11.07 1.04 14.43
CA ILE A 260 -11.46 1.31 15.82
C ILE A 260 -10.63 2.48 16.36
N PRO A 261 -11.25 3.54 16.93
CA PRO A 261 -10.52 4.62 17.59
C PRO A 261 -9.68 4.08 18.77
N MET A 262 -8.39 4.43 18.82
CA MET A 262 -7.45 4.01 19.87
C MET A 262 -6.60 5.21 20.29
N GLY A 263 -7.21 6.15 21.02
CA GLY A 263 -6.57 7.44 21.33
C GLY A 263 -6.41 8.31 20.08
N GLU A 264 -5.19 8.78 19.82
CA GLU A 264 -4.83 9.48 18.57
C GLU A 264 -4.61 8.50 17.40
N ASP A 265 -4.38 7.23 17.71
CA ASP A 265 -4.16 6.16 16.74
C ASP A 265 -5.47 5.46 16.38
N ARG A 266 -5.39 4.55 15.41
CA ARG A 266 -6.44 3.58 15.09
C ARG A 266 -5.95 2.16 15.29
N LEU A 267 -6.85 1.29 15.70
CA LEU A 267 -6.70 -0.15 15.67
C LEU A 267 -7.52 -0.70 14.51
N VAL A 268 -6.85 -1.25 13.49
CA VAL A 268 -7.52 -1.86 12.34
C VAL A 268 -7.48 -3.37 12.48
N VAL A 269 -8.63 -4.03 12.45
CA VAL A 269 -8.75 -5.50 12.57
C VAL A 269 -9.25 -6.06 11.24
N GLU A 270 -8.60 -7.12 10.76
CA GLU A 270 -8.97 -7.83 9.53
C GLU A 270 -9.11 -9.33 9.77
N TYR A 271 -9.85 -10.01 8.90
CA TYR A 271 -9.84 -11.48 8.84
C TYR A 271 -9.14 -11.94 7.56
N ARG A 272 -8.13 -12.80 7.72
CA ARG A 272 -7.35 -13.40 6.65
C ARG A 272 -7.73 -14.86 6.50
N HIS A 273 -8.03 -15.24 5.26
CA HIS A 273 -8.40 -16.58 4.86
C HIS A 273 -8.20 -16.69 3.35
N ALA A 274 -7.76 -17.85 2.88
CA ALA A 274 -7.45 -18.09 1.48
C ALA A 274 -8.57 -17.59 0.54
N ALA A 275 -8.19 -16.73 -0.41
CA ALA A 275 -9.12 -16.09 -1.33
C ALA A 275 -8.40 -15.67 -2.62
N GLY A 276 -8.86 -16.18 -3.76
CA GLY A 276 -8.17 -15.95 -5.05
C GLY A 276 -6.74 -16.48 -4.99
N SER A 277 -5.79 -15.66 -5.46
CA SER A 277 -4.36 -15.92 -5.38
C SER A 277 -3.72 -15.47 -4.06
N PHE A 278 -4.52 -15.02 -3.09
CA PHE A 278 -4.05 -14.49 -1.81
C PHE A 278 -4.31 -15.41 -0.61
N ASP A 279 -3.49 -15.22 0.44
CA ASP A 279 -3.69 -15.75 1.80
C ASP A 279 -3.64 -17.27 1.95
N ALA A 280 -3.11 -18.00 0.97
CA ALA A 280 -2.94 -19.45 1.09
C ALA A 280 -2.06 -19.88 2.29
N GLY A 281 -1.17 -19.00 2.75
CA GLY A 281 -0.30 -19.19 3.91
C GLY A 281 -0.57 -18.24 5.08
N ILE A 282 -1.71 -17.52 5.08
CA ILE A 282 -2.07 -16.58 6.14
C ILE A 282 -3.52 -16.84 6.56
N GLU A 283 -3.75 -17.14 7.83
CA GLU A 283 -5.08 -17.44 8.36
C GLU A 283 -5.34 -16.66 9.65
N GLY A 284 -6.62 -16.47 9.96
CA GLY A 284 -7.07 -15.94 11.24
C GLY A 284 -7.25 -14.43 11.26
N VAL A 285 -7.49 -13.90 12.46
CA VAL A 285 -7.75 -12.48 12.67
C VAL A 285 -6.42 -11.78 12.95
N HIS A 286 -6.15 -10.69 12.24
CA HIS A 286 -4.93 -9.89 12.40
C HIS A 286 -5.31 -8.46 12.77
N ALA A 287 -4.45 -7.79 13.54
CA ALA A 287 -4.70 -6.43 13.98
C ALA A 287 -3.49 -5.54 13.73
N TYR A 288 -3.75 -4.28 13.42
CA TYR A 288 -2.73 -3.32 13.06
C TYR A 288 -2.92 -2.03 13.84
N ARG A 289 -1.81 -1.49 14.33
CA ARG A 289 -1.76 -0.12 14.83
C ARG A 289 -1.54 0.83 13.66
N VAL A 290 -2.38 1.86 13.57
CA VAL A 290 -2.27 2.93 12.59
C VAL A 290 -1.97 4.24 13.33
N PRO A 291 -0.75 4.77 13.25
CA PRO A 291 -0.36 5.97 13.98
C PRO A 291 -1.06 7.20 13.41
N GLU A 292 -1.75 7.99 14.24
CA GLU A 292 -2.38 9.27 13.85
C GLU A 292 -3.25 9.21 12.57
N GLY A 293 -3.90 8.07 12.32
CA GLY A 293 -4.68 7.83 11.09
C GLY A 293 -3.86 7.67 9.79
N ALA A 294 -2.54 7.54 9.89
CA ALA A 294 -1.64 7.31 8.77
C ALA A 294 -1.68 5.85 8.30
N TYR A 295 -2.76 5.43 7.65
CA TYR A 295 -3.00 4.05 7.19
C TYR A 295 -1.89 3.45 6.31
N GLY A 296 -1.10 4.29 5.64
CA GLY A 296 0.05 3.82 4.85
C GLY A 296 1.27 3.46 5.69
N SER A 297 1.25 3.72 6.99
CA SER A 297 2.38 3.52 7.93
C SER A 297 1.97 2.63 9.09
N SER A 298 1.09 1.67 8.84
CA SER A 298 0.60 0.74 9.86
C SER A 298 1.67 -0.27 10.28
N SER A 299 1.50 -0.83 11.47
CA SER A 299 2.32 -1.95 11.96
C SER A 299 1.42 -3.08 12.46
N LEU A 300 1.76 -4.32 12.11
CA LEU A 300 1.11 -5.51 12.66
C LEU A 300 1.30 -5.54 14.18
N ILE A 301 0.24 -5.83 14.92
CA ILE A 301 0.31 -6.16 16.34
C ILE A 301 0.54 -7.67 16.45
N ASP A 302 1.74 -8.03 16.88
CA ASP A 302 2.16 -9.44 17.05
C ASP A 302 2.21 -9.78 18.53
N LEU A 303 1.47 -10.81 18.93
CA LEU A 303 1.39 -11.28 20.32
C LEU A 303 2.37 -12.43 20.61
N THR A 304 3.11 -12.90 19.61
CA THR A 304 3.99 -14.06 19.75
C THR A 304 5.29 -13.70 20.47
N GLU A 305 5.73 -14.59 21.38
CA GLU A 305 6.97 -14.40 22.15
C GLU A 305 8.24 -14.63 21.31
N ALA A 306 8.12 -15.23 20.12
CA ALA A 306 9.23 -15.55 19.24
C ALA A 306 9.09 -14.84 17.88
N ASN A 307 10.21 -14.48 17.27
CA ASN A 307 10.27 -13.96 15.90
C ASN A 307 10.01 -15.08 14.86
N SER A 308 8.89 -15.80 15.01
CA SER A 308 8.49 -16.94 14.17
C SER A 308 7.63 -16.54 12.96
N THR A 309 7.39 -15.24 12.74
CA THR A 309 6.58 -14.79 11.61
C THR A 309 7.26 -15.06 10.27
N ALA A 310 6.59 -15.87 9.45
CA ALA A 310 6.76 -16.16 8.02
C ALA A 310 8.15 -16.58 7.48
N GLY A 311 9.22 -16.52 8.28
CA GLY A 311 10.55 -16.97 7.88
C GLY A 311 10.88 -18.43 8.25
N ASN A 312 10.07 -19.07 9.11
CA ASN A 312 10.43 -20.33 9.76
C ASN A 312 9.19 -21.23 9.93
N ASP A 313 8.87 -22.14 9.00
CA ASP A 313 7.91 -23.28 9.13
C ASP A 313 6.65 -23.09 10.01
N ALA A 314 6.20 -21.86 10.21
CA ALA A 314 5.21 -21.53 11.22
C ALA A 314 3.81 -21.80 10.66
N PRO A 315 2.87 -22.27 11.50
CA PRO A 315 1.47 -22.37 11.11
C PRO A 315 0.95 -21.04 10.54
N ALA A 316 0.03 -21.11 9.57
CA ALA A 316 -0.52 -19.94 8.88
C ALA A 316 -1.23 -18.94 9.82
N ASP A 317 -1.66 -19.40 10.99
CA ASP A 317 -2.37 -18.69 12.05
C ASP A 317 -1.48 -18.35 13.27
N ALA A 318 -0.15 -18.53 13.18
CA ALA A 318 0.75 -18.44 14.34
C ALA A 318 0.67 -17.10 15.10
N ASP A 319 0.40 -16.01 14.39
CA ASP A 319 0.29 -14.63 14.89
C ASP A 319 -1.14 -14.08 14.79
N ALA A 320 -2.13 -14.95 14.58
CA ALA A 320 -3.53 -14.57 14.65
C ALA A 320 -3.91 -14.18 16.09
N VAL A 321 -4.55 -13.04 16.25
CA VAL A 321 -4.98 -12.53 17.56
C VAL A 321 -6.23 -13.26 18.02
N THR A 322 -6.29 -13.62 19.30
CA THR A 322 -7.50 -14.14 19.95
C THR A 322 -8.19 -13.08 20.78
N SER A 323 -7.41 -12.23 21.46
CA SER A 323 -7.89 -11.04 22.15
C SER A 323 -6.80 -9.99 22.28
N LEU A 324 -7.19 -8.73 22.33
CA LEU A 324 -6.32 -7.56 22.48
C LEU A 324 -6.95 -6.60 23.49
N THR A 325 -6.12 -5.85 24.20
CA THR A 325 -6.60 -4.74 25.03
C THR A 325 -5.64 -3.57 24.95
N ASP A 326 -6.16 -2.39 24.68
CA ASP A 326 -5.47 -1.13 24.94
C ASP A 326 -6.12 -0.48 26.16
N LYS A 327 -5.43 -0.56 27.31
CA LYS A 327 -5.94 0.05 28.54
C LYS A 327 -5.95 1.58 28.46
N ALA A 328 -5.04 2.18 27.70
CA ALA A 328 -4.92 3.63 27.59
C ALA A 328 -6.06 4.22 26.75
N GLY A 329 -6.30 3.67 25.56
CA GLY A 329 -7.42 4.02 24.68
C GLY A 329 -8.77 3.42 25.10
N LYS A 330 -8.77 2.52 26.10
CA LYS A 330 -9.96 1.84 26.63
C LYS A 330 -10.71 1.04 25.56
N VAL A 331 -9.93 0.28 24.80
CA VAL A 331 -10.41 -0.59 23.72
C VAL A 331 -10.06 -2.03 24.06
N SER A 332 -10.99 -2.95 23.85
CA SER A 332 -10.73 -4.39 23.88
C SER A 332 -11.35 -5.05 22.67
N VAL A 333 -10.67 -6.06 22.13
CA VAL A 333 -11.13 -6.87 21.00
C VAL A 333 -11.00 -8.33 21.37
N ALA A 334 -11.98 -9.16 21.01
CA ALA A 334 -11.89 -10.61 21.13
C ALA A 334 -12.51 -11.31 19.92
N VAL A 335 -11.86 -12.37 19.47
CA VAL A 335 -12.39 -13.29 18.45
C VAL A 335 -13.32 -14.26 19.14
N VAL A 336 -14.60 -14.19 18.84
CA VAL A 336 -15.65 -15.06 19.40
C VAL A 336 -15.67 -16.40 18.66
N ALA A 337 -15.57 -16.35 17.33
CA ALA A 337 -15.52 -17.52 16.46
C ALA A 337 -14.82 -17.18 15.14
N ALA A 338 -14.12 -18.14 14.56
CA ALA A 338 -13.62 -18.07 13.19
C ALA A 338 -13.85 -19.43 12.51
N ALA A 339 -14.76 -19.49 11.56
CA ALA A 339 -15.13 -20.71 10.84
C ALA A 339 -15.81 -20.38 9.52
N ASP A 340 -15.72 -21.30 8.56
CA ASP A 340 -16.43 -21.23 7.27
C ASP A 340 -16.21 -19.91 6.50
N GLY A 341 -14.99 -19.37 6.54
CA GLY A 341 -14.64 -18.11 5.88
C GLY A 341 -15.33 -16.89 6.50
N LYS A 342 -15.60 -16.91 7.81
CA LYS A 342 -16.09 -15.76 8.58
C LYS A 342 -15.44 -15.72 9.95
N ALA A 343 -15.25 -14.52 10.48
CA ALA A 343 -14.85 -14.30 11.86
C ALA A 343 -15.84 -13.39 12.58
N GLU A 344 -16.30 -13.80 13.76
CA GLU A 344 -17.08 -12.98 14.68
C GLU A 344 -16.15 -12.33 15.69
N ILE A 345 -16.15 -10.99 15.71
CA ILE A 345 -15.27 -10.17 16.52
C ILE A 345 -16.12 -9.35 17.48
N GLU A 346 -15.90 -9.51 18.76
CA GLU A 346 -16.45 -8.61 19.77
C GLU A 346 -15.48 -7.45 20.02
N VAL A 347 -16.00 -6.22 19.94
CA VAL A 347 -15.27 -4.99 20.23
C VAL A 347 -15.94 -4.29 21.40
N ALA A 348 -15.16 -3.89 22.39
CA ALA A 348 -15.56 -3.00 23.45
C ALA A 348 -14.76 -1.69 23.35
N VAL A 349 -15.45 -0.56 23.34
CA VAL A 349 -14.85 0.79 23.30
C VAL A 349 -15.30 1.59 24.51
N ASN A 350 -14.69 2.77 24.73
CA ASN A 350 -15.05 3.68 25.83
C ASN A 350 -14.92 3.08 27.24
N GLY A 351 -14.18 1.98 27.39
CA GLY A 351 -14.02 1.25 28.65
C GLY A 351 -15.17 0.30 28.98
N ASP A 352 -16.04 0.00 28.02
CA ASP A 352 -16.97 -1.11 28.12
C ASP A 352 -16.20 -2.44 28.27
N THR A 353 -16.89 -3.46 28.77
CA THR A 353 -16.32 -4.80 28.95
C THR A 353 -16.83 -5.76 27.89
N LEU A 354 -15.96 -6.61 27.37
CA LEU A 354 -16.35 -7.74 26.53
C LEU A 354 -17.36 -8.65 27.25
N THR A 355 -18.43 -9.02 26.57
CA THR A 355 -19.52 -9.86 27.08
C THR A 355 -19.23 -11.36 26.90
N SER A 356 -18.39 -11.74 25.93
CA SER A 356 -17.99 -13.12 25.68
C SER A 356 -17.10 -13.73 26.77
N GLY A 357 -16.65 -12.94 27.74
CA GLY A 357 -15.91 -13.40 28.91
C GLY A 357 -14.64 -14.16 28.54
N GLY A 358 -13.61 -13.45 28.05
CA GLY A 358 -12.23 -13.89 27.77
C GLY A 358 -11.92 -15.38 28.00
N GLY A 359 -12.51 -16.25 27.19
CA GLY A 359 -12.32 -17.69 27.24
C GLY A 359 -11.24 -18.07 26.25
N ALA A 360 -10.02 -18.26 26.74
CA ALA A 360 -8.95 -18.89 25.99
C ALA A 360 -9.47 -20.20 25.36
N ALA A 361 -9.50 -20.26 24.04
CA ALA A 361 -9.63 -21.52 23.32
C ALA A 361 -8.32 -22.33 23.49
N LYS A 362 -8.16 -22.95 24.66
CA LYS A 362 -7.21 -24.05 24.87
C LYS A 362 -7.97 -25.36 24.76
N GLU A 363 -7.84 -26.02 23.60
CA GLU A 363 -7.98 -27.47 23.54
C GLU A 363 -6.79 -28.06 22.76
N GLU A 364 -5.63 -28.10 23.43
CA GLU A 364 -4.50 -28.91 23.00
C GLU A 364 -4.81 -30.39 23.27
N ALA A 365 -5.06 -31.14 22.19
CA ALA A 365 -4.94 -32.59 22.20
C ALA A 365 -3.45 -32.99 22.29
N ARG A 366 -2.96 -33.14 23.53
CA ARG A 366 -1.61 -33.59 23.87
C ARG A 366 -1.26 -34.94 23.20
N ARG A 367 -0.24 -34.96 22.33
CA ARG A 367 0.53 -36.16 21.96
C ARG A 367 1.94 -36.08 22.56
N PRO A 368 2.58 -37.20 22.95
CA PRO A 368 3.83 -37.17 23.70
C PRO A 368 5.04 -36.85 22.81
N ALA A 369 5.93 -36.02 23.34
CA ALA A 369 7.19 -35.61 22.73
C ALA A 369 8.15 -36.78 22.46
N ALA A 370 8.83 -36.72 21.31
CA ALA A 370 10.05 -37.46 21.02
C ALA A 370 11.25 -36.49 21.08
N PRO A 371 12.46 -36.97 21.41
CA PRO A 371 13.58 -36.11 21.83
C PRO A 371 14.30 -35.44 20.66
N ASP A 372 14.83 -34.24 20.93
CA ASP A 372 15.62 -33.40 20.02
C ASP A 372 16.87 -34.09 19.46
N PRO A 373 17.20 -33.86 18.18
CA PRO A 373 18.57 -33.90 17.70
C PRO A 373 19.22 -32.51 17.74
N GLU A 374 20.39 -32.44 18.38
CA GLU A 374 21.36 -31.36 18.20
C GLU A 374 21.84 -31.31 16.74
N HIS A 375 21.80 -30.14 16.08
CA HIS A 375 22.99 -29.56 15.40
C HIS A 375 22.73 -28.22 14.68
N THR A 376 23.61 -27.27 15.03
CA THR A 376 24.25 -26.18 14.25
C THR A 376 23.78 -25.86 12.82
N GLY A 377 23.35 -24.61 12.61
CA GLY A 377 23.31 -23.97 11.29
C GLY A 377 23.30 -22.45 11.43
N THR A 378 24.31 -21.79 10.87
CA THR A 378 24.51 -20.33 10.86
C THR A 378 23.70 -19.67 9.75
N GLU A 379 23.16 -18.49 10.05
CA GLU A 379 22.42 -17.61 9.13
C GLU A 379 23.22 -17.28 7.85
N LYS A 380 22.69 -17.70 6.71
CA LYS A 380 22.75 -17.07 5.38
C LYS A 380 21.92 -17.94 4.42
N ASP A 381 21.35 -17.28 3.42
CA ASP A 381 20.68 -17.86 2.23
C ASP A 381 19.15 -17.81 2.26
N ALA A 382 18.62 -16.66 1.84
CA ALA A 382 17.37 -16.59 1.09
C ALA A 382 17.71 -16.18 -0.35
N GLY A 383 17.46 -17.09 -1.29
CA GLY A 383 17.56 -16.85 -2.72
C GLY A 383 18.52 -17.79 -3.43
N ASP A 384 18.00 -18.85 -4.04
CA ASP A 384 18.18 -19.10 -5.48
C ASP A 384 17.58 -20.44 -5.90
N GLY A 385 16.52 -20.35 -6.71
CA GLY A 385 15.96 -21.47 -7.43
C GLY A 385 15.82 -21.12 -8.91
N LEU A 386 16.89 -21.23 -9.69
CA LEU A 386 16.82 -21.42 -11.14
C LEU A 386 17.85 -22.48 -11.60
N PRO A 387 17.52 -23.29 -12.62
CA PRO A 387 18.24 -24.52 -12.88
C PRO A 387 19.43 -24.35 -13.85
N GLY A 388 20.52 -25.04 -13.53
CA GLY A 388 21.39 -25.70 -14.51
C GLY A 388 22.59 -24.93 -15.04
N GLY A 389 23.79 -25.42 -14.71
CA GLY A 389 24.94 -25.34 -15.63
C GLY A 389 26.31 -25.03 -15.03
N VAL A 390 27.04 -26.09 -14.69
CA VAL A 390 28.51 -26.24 -14.76
C VAL A 390 29.37 -25.49 -13.72
N LYS A 391 30.08 -26.31 -12.94
CA LYS A 391 31.10 -26.00 -11.92
C LYS A 391 32.24 -25.14 -12.44
N ALA A 392 32.70 -24.20 -11.61
CA ALA A 392 34.08 -23.73 -11.59
C ALA A 392 34.54 -23.54 -10.13
N ASP A 393 35.72 -24.09 -9.82
CA ASP A 393 36.28 -24.24 -8.49
C ASP A 393 36.79 -22.94 -7.86
N SER A 394 36.88 -23.04 -6.53
CA SER A 394 37.25 -22.12 -5.45
C SER A 394 38.62 -21.43 -5.51
N ALA A 395 38.65 -20.20 -4.97
CA ALA A 395 39.64 -19.64 -4.03
C ALA A 395 39.17 -18.21 -3.66
N GLY A 396 38.78 -17.84 -2.44
CA GLY A 396 39.43 -18.08 -1.16
C GLY A 396 40.07 -16.77 -0.67
N ARG A 397 39.26 -15.84 -0.13
CA ARG A 397 39.75 -14.76 0.77
C ARG A 397 38.60 -14.13 1.57
N GLU A 398 38.56 -14.41 2.87
CA GLU A 398 37.72 -13.71 3.85
C GLU A 398 38.16 -12.25 4.05
N PRO A 399 37.24 -11.38 4.50
CA PRO A 399 37.61 -10.47 5.58
C PRO A 399 36.53 -10.32 6.67
N ALA A 400 37.00 -10.55 7.91
CA ALA A 400 36.83 -9.77 9.14
C ALA A 400 35.43 -9.25 9.56
N ASP A 401 34.97 -9.82 10.67
CA ASP A 401 33.87 -9.36 11.51
C ASP A 401 34.10 -7.97 12.14
N GLY A 402 33.05 -7.16 12.13
CA GLY A 402 32.92 -5.92 12.91
C GLY A 402 31.47 -5.41 12.85
N PRO A 403 30.86 -4.99 13.97
CA PRO A 403 29.40 -4.91 14.09
C PRO A 403 28.85 -3.58 13.57
N ALA A 404 27.74 -3.63 12.83
CA ALA A 404 26.89 -2.48 12.59
C ALA A 404 25.43 -2.93 12.58
N SER A 405 24.85 -3.03 13.78
CA SER A 405 23.42 -2.89 14.00
C SER A 405 23.02 -1.47 13.57
N GLY A 406 22.40 -1.35 12.41
CA GLY A 406 21.79 -0.13 11.92
C GLY A 406 20.41 -0.46 11.36
N SER A 407 19.37 0.10 11.97
CA SER A 407 17.98 0.00 11.54
C SER A 407 17.83 0.24 10.04
N ALA A 408 16.96 -0.52 9.38
CA ALA A 408 16.45 -0.22 8.05
C ALA A 408 15.69 1.12 8.07
N ALA A 409 16.43 2.22 8.00
CA ALA A 409 15.88 3.56 7.90
C ALA A 409 15.35 3.78 6.48
N ASP A 410 14.05 4.07 6.39
CA ASP A 410 13.29 4.65 5.29
C ASP A 410 14.04 4.81 3.95
N LEU A 411 14.07 3.74 3.16
CA LEU A 411 14.42 3.81 1.74
C LEU A 411 13.17 4.13 0.92
N ALA A 412 12.60 5.32 1.13
CA ALA A 412 11.50 5.85 0.32
C ALA A 412 11.84 7.25 -0.17
N ALA A 413 11.70 7.50 -1.47
CA ALA A 413 11.94 8.83 -2.03
C ALA A 413 10.69 9.71 -1.87
N THR A 414 10.78 10.84 -1.20
CA THR A 414 9.69 11.84 -1.24
C THR A 414 9.59 12.38 -2.67
N GLY A 415 8.39 12.32 -3.27
CA GLY A 415 8.13 12.56 -4.69
C GLY A 415 8.27 14.02 -5.17
N GLY A 416 9.41 14.66 -4.93
CA GLY A 416 9.67 16.02 -5.38
C GLY A 416 9.92 16.09 -6.89
N ASP A 417 9.00 16.72 -7.63
CA ASP A 417 9.27 17.19 -9.00
C ASP A 417 10.40 18.24 -8.95
N ALA A 418 11.46 18.05 -9.73
CA ALA A 418 12.58 19.01 -9.85
C ALA A 418 12.22 20.35 -10.53
N SER A 419 10.92 20.65 -10.66
CA SER A 419 10.38 21.83 -11.34
C SER A 419 9.94 22.95 -10.39
N VAL A 420 10.09 22.79 -9.07
CA VAL A 420 9.66 23.80 -8.09
C VAL A 420 10.83 24.20 -7.18
N LEU A 421 11.29 25.44 -7.36
CA LEU A 421 12.23 26.11 -6.46
C LEU A 421 11.71 26.06 -5.01
N PRO A 422 12.52 25.67 -4.01
CA PRO A 422 12.08 25.65 -2.62
C PRO A 422 12.10 27.07 -2.06
N LEU A 423 10.93 27.64 -1.82
CA LEU A 423 10.78 28.75 -0.87
C LEU A 423 10.70 28.14 0.54
N ALA A 424 11.86 28.00 1.16
CA ALA A 424 11.97 27.61 2.55
C ALA A 424 11.50 28.75 3.48
N ALA A 425 10.54 28.38 4.33
CA ALA A 425 10.31 28.79 5.73
C ALA A 425 10.43 30.27 6.15
N GLY A 426 9.36 30.79 6.76
CA GLY A 426 9.39 31.99 7.58
C GLY A 426 8.03 32.34 8.18
N GLY A 427 7.58 31.58 9.19
CA GLY A 427 6.40 31.92 9.98
C GLY A 427 6.67 32.99 11.04
N ALA A 428 5.78 33.99 11.06
CA ALA A 428 5.31 34.81 12.19
C ALA A 428 6.24 35.84 12.89
N VAL A 429 6.00 37.14 12.62
CA VAL A 429 5.93 38.20 13.65
C VAL A 429 4.83 39.24 13.30
N LEU A 430 3.80 39.23 14.15
CA LEU A 430 2.86 40.27 14.64
C LEU A 430 2.66 41.65 13.95
N VAL A 431 1.35 41.91 13.76
CA VAL A 431 0.56 43.15 13.71
C VAL A 431 1.09 44.37 14.50
N ALA A 432 1.13 45.56 13.87
CA ALA A 432 0.56 46.82 14.40
C ALA A 432 0.74 48.05 13.48
N ALA A 433 -0.31 48.89 13.43
CA ALA A 433 -0.40 50.30 13.01
C ALA A 433 -0.19 50.61 11.50
N GLY A 434 -1.04 51.36 10.79
CA GLY A 434 -1.98 52.39 11.20
C GLY A 434 -1.73 53.64 10.36
N ALA A 435 -2.70 53.99 9.50
CA ALA A 435 -2.99 55.29 8.84
C ALA A 435 -1.91 56.39 8.71
N GLY A 436 -1.76 56.96 7.51
CA GLY A 436 -1.23 58.33 7.36
C GLY A 436 -0.85 58.80 5.94
N ALA A 437 -1.67 59.73 5.40
CA ALA A 437 -1.35 60.82 4.45
C ALA A 437 -0.77 60.43 3.06
N LEU A 438 -1.45 60.57 1.91
CA LEU A 438 -2.17 61.72 1.32
C LEU A 438 -1.43 63.07 1.41
N VAL A 439 -1.08 63.58 0.21
CA VAL A 439 -0.71 64.97 -0.16
C VAL A 439 0.76 65.36 0.03
N VAL A 440 1.49 65.54 -1.10
CA VAL A 440 2.33 66.73 -1.37
C VAL A 440 2.50 66.96 -2.90
N LEU A 441 1.87 68.05 -3.36
CA LEU A 441 2.28 69.07 -4.36
C LEU A 441 2.70 68.65 -5.80
N ARG A 442 1.86 68.92 -6.81
CA ARG A 442 1.65 70.20 -7.56
C ARG A 442 2.72 70.55 -8.61
N ARG A 443 2.30 70.38 -9.88
CA ARG A 443 2.31 71.33 -11.02
C ARG A 443 3.57 72.19 -11.29
N ARG A 444 4.20 71.93 -12.45
CA ARG A 444 4.75 72.93 -13.39
C ARG A 444 4.33 72.52 -14.81
N LYS A 445 3.31 73.17 -15.38
CA LYS A 445 3.32 74.31 -16.33
C LYS A 445 3.87 73.94 -17.72
N ARG A 446 2.96 74.08 -18.69
CA ARG A 446 3.15 74.16 -20.15
C ARG A 446 4.29 75.11 -20.53
N ALA A 447 5.14 74.66 -21.44
CA ALA A 447 5.46 75.31 -22.70
C ALA A 447 5.48 74.20 -23.76
#